data_AF-A0A812RZQ3-F1
#
_entry.id   AF-A0A812RZQ3-F1
#
_cell.length_a   1.000
_cell.length_b   1.000
_cell.length_c   1.000
_cell.angle_alpha   90.00
_cell.angle_beta   90.00
_cell.angle_gamma   90.00
#
_symmetry.space_group_name_H-M   'P 1'
#
loop_
_entity.id
_entity.type
_entity.pdbx_description
1 polymer ?
#
loop_
_entity_poly.entity_id
_entity_poly.type
_entity_poly.pdbx_seq_one_letter_code
_entity_poly.pdbx_strand_id
1 'polypeptide(L)'
;MDSGCARLLVYAPQTAEPSKLIHPNGSIPKSKAFLSLGLERNSLSSKEGSQHAEETLSDSQVQAPRFDLPALKDEAAEPEESIAPIGPIAVNEPLKEAQQEVAVLPTALEEEESQLSPEAQDELKLLLRELRNVREDFATVNCLDLNSRNHLQSLPSRVALRSMGLLGCGNSFYMEGIRKPGAALAARARGAALEERKPGAKKAEPFQDWVKLLESFAAANKLSEVSREALEGLDRPQALRVMGFTSALRFLAGPVYRGEAELEVRTRIWAAKAEAAMEAVLPRGDGEPPRGGSKRDRSRSRRRASDSLPGLAHHVDTFIELNDLDERTSAILRKLEAKTVLQVMGLAGVENSFLLRGVREKSKAVLNRLRKVQETGQDAELFAQLSKLMEDFVVTNHLDAASAEMFRGLPRDAALEVMGFTAGADGNAFLIKEASDASEEVRRRIDTRATPEKSMFLPLAPGCAV
;
A
#
# COMPACT_ATOMS: atom_id res chain seq x y z
N MET A 1 75.20 -0.77 5.14
CA MET A 1 74.32 -1.14 4.02
C MET A 1 72.91 -0.76 4.40
N ASP A 2 72.66 0.51 4.12
CA ASP A 2 71.44 1.30 3.96
C ASP A 2 70.05 0.73 4.33
N SER A 3 69.50 1.42 5.32
CA SER A 3 68.10 1.57 5.71
C SER A 3 67.29 2.36 4.68
N GLY A 4 66.22 1.76 4.13
CA GLY A 4 65.21 2.44 3.31
C GLY A 4 64.02 2.91 4.14
N CYS A 5 64.06 4.16 4.60
CA CYS A 5 62.97 4.82 5.32
C CYS A 5 62.14 5.64 4.31
N ALA A 6 60.96 5.13 3.92
CA ALA A 6 60.06 5.82 3.00
C ALA A 6 59.28 6.92 3.74
N ARG A 7 59.59 8.17 3.39
CA ARG A 7 59.02 9.40 3.95
C ARG A 7 57.82 9.81 3.09
N LEU A 8 56.60 9.62 3.58
CA LEU A 8 55.36 10.11 2.95
C LEU A 8 55.23 11.62 3.24
N LEU A 9 55.35 12.43 2.19
CA LEU A 9 55.10 13.87 2.21
C LEU A 9 53.59 14.13 2.20
N VAL A 10 53.09 14.69 3.30
CA VAL A 10 51.74 15.25 3.40
C VAL A 10 51.74 16.62 2.72
N TYR A 11 51.04 16.75 1.61
CA TYR A 11 50.73 18.04 0.99
C TYR A 11 49.53 18.67 1.72
N ALA A 12 49.76 19.78 2.40
CA ALA A 12 48.71 20.65 2.91
C ALA A 12 48.28 21.64 1.81
N PRO A 13 46.98 21.85 1.56
CA PRO A 13 46.54 22.92 0.66
C PRO A 13 46.68 24.28 1.33
N GLN A 14 47.40 25.18 0.66
CA GLN A 14 47.59 26.58 1.03
C GLN A 14 46.25 27.33 0.97
N THR A 15 45.98 28.08 2.03
CA THR A 15 44.95 29.11 2.13
C THR A 15 45.26 30.26 1.18
N ALA A 16 44.42 30.48 0.18
CA ALA A 16 44.47 31.66 -0.68
C ALA A 16 43.69 32.82 -0.04
N GLU A 17 44.35 33.96 0.11
CA GLU A 17 43.79 35.22 0.61
C GLU A 17 42.77 35.87 -0.35
N PRO A 18 41.82 36.69 0.17
CA PRO A 18 40.78 37.30 -0.63
C PRO A 18 41.29 38.50 -1.44
N SER A 19 41.11 38.43 -2.75
CA SER A 19 41.32 39.55 -3.67
C SER A 19 40.20 40.58 -3.53
N LYS A 20 40.59 41.82 -3.22
CA LYS A 20 39.78 43.03 -3.23
C LYS A 20 39.20 43.26 -4.63
N LEU A 21 37.88 43.30 -4.76
CA LEU A 21 37.20 43.74 -5.97
C LEU A 21 36.40 45.02 -5.71
N ILE A 22 36.57 45.91 -6.67
CA ILE A 22 36.22 47.32 -6.73
C ILE A 22 34.71 47.47 -7.01
N HIS A 23 34.08 48.42 -6.31
CA HIS A 23 32.70 48.87 -6.57
C HIS A 23 32.52 49.45 -7.98
N PRO A 24 31.32 49.27 -8.56
CA PRO A 24 30.68 50.43 -9.17
C PRO A 24 29.26 50.67 -8.63
N ASN A 25 28.99 51.96 -8.49
CA ASN A 25 27.74 52.59 -8.07
C ASN A 25 26.52 52.08 -8.87
N GLY A 26 25.46 51.70 -8.15
CA GLY A 26 24.14 51.40 -8.69
C GLY A 26 23.04 51.90 -7.76
N SER A 27 22.46 53.04 -8.15
CA SER A 27 21.37 53.79 -7.53
C SER A 27 20.15 52.96 -7.12
N ILE A 28 19.76 53.04 -5.85
CA ILE A 28 18.48 52.55 -5.29
C ILE A 28 17.47 53.71 -5.23
N PRO A 29 16.30 53.66 -5.88
CA PRO A 29 15.22 54.59 -5.58
C PRO A 29 14.42 54.15 -4.36
N LYS A 30 14.08 55.16 -3.56
CA LYS A 30 13.46 55.12 -2.24
C LYS A 30 12.01 54.63 -2.29
N SER A 31 11.71 53.81 -1.30
CA SER A 31 10.42 53.54 -0.65
C SER A 31 9.35 54.64 -0.75
N LYS A 32 8.10 54.24 -1.03
CA LYS A 32 6.89 54.85 -0.43
C LYS A 32 5.80 53.80 -0.14
N ALA A 33 5.47 53.72 1.15
CA ALA A 33 4.15 53.58 1.76
C ALA A 33 3.17 52.51 1.23
N PHE A 34 2.92 51.49 2.06
CA PHE A 34 1.61 50.84 2.11
C PHE A 34 1.06 50.86 3.54
N LEU A 35 -0.25 51.13 3.60
CA LEU A 35 -1.01 51.57 4.76
C LEU A 35 -1.26 50.47 5.80
N SER A 36 -1.26 50.90 7.04
CA SER A 36 -1.57 50.13 8.24
C SER A 36 -3.01 49.60 8.27
N LEU A 37 -3.10 48.38 8.77
CA LEU A 37 -4.29 47.65 9.20
C LEU A 37 -5.02 48.39 10.33
N GLY A 38 -6.35 48.49 10.21
CA GLY A 38 -7.26 48.78 11.31
C GLY A 38 -8.38 47.75 11.29
N LEU A 39 -8.37 46.81 12.24
CA LEU A 39 -9.52 45.97 12.55
C LEU A 39 -9.52 45.70 14.05
N GLU A 40 -10.39 46.44 14.73
CA GLU A 40 -10.68 46.40 16.16
C GLU A 40 -11.26 45.03 16.53
N ARG A 41 -10.70 44.41 17.57
CA ARG A 41 -11.34 43.30 18.28
C ARG A 41 -12.06 43.85 19.50
N ASN A 42 -13.40 43.81 19.43
CA ASN A 42 -14.27 44.08 20.57
C ASN A 42 -14.20 42.95 21.60
N SER A 43 -13.94 43.35 22.83
CA SER A 43 -14.03 42.56 24.06
C SER A 43 -15.37 42.80 24.76
N LEU A 44 -16.18 41.75 24.94
CA LEU A 44 -17.28 41.67 25.91
C LEU A 44 -17.24 40.22 26.43
N SER A 45 -16.78 39.93 27.65
CA SER A 45 -17.44 40.13 28.94
C SER A 45 -18.90 39.68 28.95
N SER A 46 -19.16 38.49 29.54
CA SER A 46 -20.26 38.30 30.49
C SER A 46 -20.11 37.00 31.29
N LYS A 47 -20.49 37.13 32.56
CA LYS A 47 -20.49 36.19 33.68
C LYS A 47 -21.81 35.39 33.74
N GLU A 48 -21.78 34.35 34.58
CA GLU A 48 -22.93 33.65 35.23
C GLU A 48 -23.80 32.78 34.30
N GLY A 49 -24.33 31.61 34.67
CA GLY A 49 -24.34 30.82 35.91
C GLY A 49 -25.39 29.69 35.77
N SER A 50 -25.28 28.68 36.64
CA SER A 50 -26.39 27.83 37.16
C SER A 50 -27.07 26.73 36.30
N GLN A 51 -26.97 25.52 36.84
CA GLN A 51 -28.07 24.55 37.16
C GLN A 51 -28.70 23.62 36.10
N HIS A 52 -28.69 22.34 36.50
CA HIS A 52 -29.69 21.25 36.35
C HIS A 52 -30.34 20.97 34.98
N ALA A 53 -30.11 19.76 34.47
CA ALA A 53 -31.19 18.79 34.21
C ALA A 53 -30.59 17.39 33.98
N GLU A 54 -30.98 16.44 34.83
CA GLU A 54 -31.01 15.02 34.50
C GLU A 54 -32.03 14.83 33.37
N GLU A 55 -31.63 14.17 32.28
CA GLU A 55 -32.60 13.62 31.33
C GLU A 55 -32.23 12.18 31.01
N THR A 56 -33.17 11.33 31.39
CA THR A 56 -33.24 9.89 31.24
C THR A 56 -33.39 9.52 29.77
N LEU A 57 -32.38 8.87 29.19
CA LEU A 57 -32.46 8.28 27.86
C LEU A 57 -32.89 6.81 27.97
N SER A 58 -34.09 6.58 27.45
CA SER A 58 -34.81 5.32 27.35
C SER A 58 -34.18 4.36 26.34
N ASP A 59 -34.19 3.09 26.71
CA ASP A 59 -33.86 1.93 25.89
C ASP A 59 -34.69 1.90 24.60
N SER A 60 -34.04 2.15 23.47
CA SER A 60 -34.58 1.82 22.15
C SER A 60 -34.00 0.48 21.71
N GLN A 61 -34.79 -0.59 21.88
CA GLN A 61 -34.52 -1.90 21.30
C GLN A 61 -34.54 -1.79 19.77
N VAL A 62 -33.35 -1.80 19.15
CA VAL A 62 -33.20 -1.96 17.70
C VAL A 62 -33.42 -3.43 17.36
N GLN A 63 -34.59 -3.76 16.86
CA GLN A 63 -34.90 -5.07 16.27
C GLN A 63 -34.08 -5.22 14.98
N ALA A 64 -33.12 -6.15 14.99
CA ALA A 64 -32.34 -6.49 13.80
C ALA A 64 -33.26 -7.06 12.70
N PRO A 65 -33.00 -6.77 11.41
CA PRO A 65 -33.81 -7.27 10.31
C PRO A 65 -33.75 -8.80 10.24
N ARG A 66 -34.91 -9.46 10.41
CA ARG A 66 -35.08 -10.87 10.09
C ARG A 66 -34.96 -11.05 8.58
N PHE A 67 -33.91 -11.75 8.14
CA PHE A 67 -33.83 -12.25 6.78
C PHE A 67 -34.71 -13.50 6.67
N ASP A 68 -35.89 -13.36 6.06
CA ASP A 68 -36.75 -14.49 5.71
C ASP A 68 -36.05 -15.32 4.63
N LEU A 69 -35.44 -16.44 5.05
CA LEU A 69 -34.93 -17.44 4.12
C LEU A 69 -36.12 -18.07 3.37
N PRO A 70 -36.07 -18.15 2.03
CA PRO A 70 -37.16 -18.75 1.26
C PRO A 70 -37.33 -20.22 1.67
N ALA A 71 -38.57 -20.56 2.05
CA ALA A 71 -38.97 -21.92 2.38
C ALA A 71 -38.64 -22.85 1.20
N LEU A 72 -37.86 -23.90 1.49
CA LEU A 72 -37.55 -24.98 0.56
C LEU A 72 -38.87 -25.68 0.19
N LYS A 73 -39.40 -25.38 -1.01
CA LYS A 73 -40.35 -26.25 -1.68
C LYS A 73 -39.55 -27.28 -2.47
N ASP A 74 -39.64 -28.53 -2.03
CA ASP A 74 -39.27 -29.70 -2.83
C ASP A 74 -40.30 -29.83 -3.96
N GLU A 75 -39.99 -29.29 -5.13
CA GLU A 75 -40.72 -29.59 -6.37
C GLU A 75 -39.80 -30.39 -7.28
N ALA A 76 -40.01 -31.70 -7.25
CA ALA A 76 -39.54 -32.63 -8.27
C ALA A 76 -40.53 -32.57 -9.44
N ALA A 77 -40.09 -32.12 -10.62
CA ALA A 77 -40.73 -32.39 -11.90
C ALA A 77 -39.80 -32.03 -13.08
N GLU A 78 -39.15 -33.05 -13.63
CA GLU A 78 -38.96 -33.23 -15.09
C GLU A 78 -40.36 -33.42 -15.72
N PRO A 79 -40.65 -33.12 -17.02
CA PRO A 79 -39.80 -33.54 -18.15
C PRO A 79 -39.75 -32.64 -19.42
N GLU A 80 -38.74 -32.94 -20.24
CA GLU A 80 -38.67 -32.96 -21.72
C GLU A 80 -39.39 -31.88 -22.55
N GLU A 81 -38.59 -31.00 -23.18
CA GLU A 81 -38.95 -30.33 -24.45
C GLU A 81 -37.85 -30.49 -25.52
N SER A 82 -38.13 -31.41 -26.45
CA SER A 82 -37.93 -31.33 -27.91
C SER A 82 -37.09 -30.16 -28.46
N ILE A 83 -35.83 -30.43 -28.79
CA ILE A 83 -34.96 -29.55 -29.61
C ILE A 83 -35.17 -29.87 -31.09
N ALA A 84 -35.65 -28.88 -31.85
CA ALA A 84 -35.75 -28.92 -33.31
C ALA A 84 -34.38 -28.67 -34.00
N PRO A 85 -34.17 -29.19 -35.22
CA PRO A 85 -32.86 -29.13 -35.88
C PRO A 85 -32.60 -27.76 -36.52
N ILE A 86 -31.52 -27.10 -36.09
CA ILE A 86 -30.98 -25.89 -36.72
C ILE A 86 -30.21 -26.31 -37.98
N GLY A 87 -30.61 -25.75 -39.12
CA GLY A 87 -30.03 -26.01 -40.44
C GLY A 87 -28.59 -25.49 -40.62
N PRO A 88 -27.93 -25.87 -41.72
CA PRO A 88 -26.51 -25.63 -41.93
C PRO A 88 -26.23 -24.14 -42.22
N ILE A 89 -25.38 -23.55 -41.38
CA ILE A 89 -24.83 -22.21 -41.57
C ILE A 89 -23.77 -22.28 -42.67
N ALA A 90 -23.96 -21.43 -43.69
CA ALA A 90 -23.09 -21.31 -44.85
C ALA A 90 -21.66 -20.91 -44.45
N VAL A 91 -20.71 -21.66 -45.01
CA VAL A 91 -19.26 -21.44 -44.94
C VAL A 91 -18.94 -20.19 -45.76
N ASN A 92 -18.56 -19.10 -45.08
CA ASN A 92 -17.96 -17.93 -45.73
C ASN A 92 -16.44 -17.99 -45.65
N GLU A 93 -15.86 -17.89 -46.84
CA GLU A 93 -14.50 -17.63 -47.32
C GLU A 93 -13.34 -17.35 -46.33
N PRO A 94 -12.14 -17.88 -46.63
CA PRO A 94 -10.93 -17.59 -45.86
C PRO A 94 -10.42 -16.17 -46.18
N LEU A 95 -10.44 -15.30 -45.17
CA LEU A 95 -9.68 -14.07 -45.14
C LEU A 95 -8.18 -14.40 -45.24
N LYS A 96 -7.58 -14.00 -46.38
CA LYS A 96 -6.13 -14.00 -46.57
C LYS A 96 -5.48 -13.14 -45.50
N GLU A 97 -4.80 -13.80 -44.58
CA GLU A 97 -3.86 -13.21 -43.65
C GLU A 97 -2.76 -12.49 -44.45
N ALA A 98 -2.81 -11.16 -44.45
CA ALA A 98 -1.65 -10.33 -44.72
C ALA A 98 -0.72 -10.45 -43.51
N GLN A 99 0.17 -11.44 -43.54
CA GLN A 99 1.36 -11.48 -42.70
C GLN A 99 2.28 -10.34 -43.13
N GLN A 100 2.02 -9.16 -42.59
CA GLN A 100 2.92 -8.03 -42.67
C GLN A 100 4.02 -8.27 -41.63
N GLU A 101 5.17 -8.75 -42.09
CA GLU A 101 6.42 -8.74 -41.33
C GLU A 101 6.67 -7.32 -40.84
N VAL A 102 6.37 -7.07 -39.57
CA VAL A 102 6.83 -5.88 -38.86
C VAL A 102 8.30 -6.11 -38.59
N ALA A 103 9.13 -5.72 -39.55
CA ALA A 103 10.57 -5.60 -39.36
C ALA A 103 10.81 -4.60 -38.23
N VAL A 104 11.12 -5.12 -37.05
CA VAL A 104 11.50 -4.35 -35.87
C VAL A 104 12.80 -3.62 -36.21
N LEU A 105 12.70 -2.32 -36.51
CA LEU A 105 13.80 -1.38 -36.60
C LEU A 105 14.21 -0.98 -35.16
N PRO A 106 15.35 -1.47 -34.62
CA PRO A 106 15.81 -1.10 -33.28
C PRO A 106 16.60 0.23 -33.29
N THR A 107 16.87 0.80 -34.46
CA THR A 107 17.88 1.86 -34.64
C THR A 107 17.39 3.28 -34.33
N ALA A 108 16.07 3.50 -34.20
CA ALA A 108 15.52 4.84 -34.03
C ALA A 108 15.59 5.39 -32.59
N LEU A 109 15.82 4.54 -31.58
CA LEU A 109 15.84 4.99 -30.18
C LEU A 109 17.15 5.69 -29.80
N GLU A 110 18.27 5.36 -30.44
CA GLU A 110 19.59 5.91 -30.07
C GLU A 110 19.79 7.35 -30.59
N GLU A 111 19.30 7.67 -31.79
CA GLU A 111 19.36 9.04 -32.34
C GLU A 111 18.45 10.01 -31.56
N GLU A 112 17.46 9.49 -30.85
CA GLU A 112 16.52 10.30 -30.09
C GLU A 112 17.07 10.79 -28.74
N GLU A 113 18.09 10.17 -28.17
CA GLU A 113 18.63 10.61 -26.87
C GLU A 113 19.48 11.89 -26.98
N SER A 114 20.04 12.20 -28.16
CA SER A 114 21.02 13.28 -28.35
C SER A 114 20.47 14.72 -28.22
N GLN A 115 19.15 14.90 -28.06
CA GLN A 115 18.52 16.23 -28.00
C GLN A 115 18.25 16.74 -26.57
N LEU A 116 18.38 15.89 -25.56
CA LEU A 116 18.24 16.30 -24.16
C LEU A 116 19.57 16.85 -23.64
N SER A 117 19.51 17.80 -22.70
CA SER A 117 20.71 18.22 -21.96
C SER A 117 21.36 17.01 -21.25
N PRO A 118 22.68 16.98 -21.05
CA PRO A 118 23.35 15.84 -20.41
C PRO A 118 22.78 15.56 -19.01
N GLU A 119 22.47 16.61 -18.24
CA GLU A 119 21.82 16.50 -16.93
C GLU A 119 20.43 15.85 -17.03
N ALA A 120 19.61 16.26 -18.00
CA ALA A 120 18.29 15.66 -18.22
C ALA A 120 18.38 14.20 -18.70
N GLN A 121 19.42 13.84 -19.44
CA GLN A 121 19.66 12.44 -19.82
C GLN A 121 19.99 11.58 -18.59
N ASP A 122 20.83 12.08 -17.69
CA ASP A 122 21.20 11.35 -16.47
C ASP A 122 20.00 11.19 -15.52
N GLU A 123 19.18 12.23 -15.36
CA GLU A 123 17.92 12.16 -14.62
C GLU A 123 16.92 11.18 -15.24
N LEU A 124 16.80 11.16 -16.57
CA LEU A 124 15.94 10.20 -17.27
C LEU A 124 16.43 8.77 -17.07
N LYS A 125 17.74 8.53 -17.17
CA LYS A 125 18.34 7.21 -16.91
C LYS A 125 18.05 6.74 -15.49
N LEU A 126 18.15 7.64 -14.51
CA LEU A 126 17.83 7.33 -13.12
C LEU A 126 16.34 6.97 -12.94
N LEU A 127 15.43 7.75 -13.54
CA LEU A 127 13.99 7.46 -13.52
C LEU A 127 13.65 6.12 -14.17
N LEU A 128 14.31 5.79 -15.29
CA LEU A 128 14.09 4.51 -15.97
C LEU A 128 14.59 3.34 -15.14
N ARG A 129 15.73 3.49 -14.45
CA ARG A 129 16.27 2.49 -13.52
C ARG A 129 15.30 2.26 -12.35
N GLU A 130 14.73 3.32 -11.79
CA GLU A 130 13.84 3.27 -10.61
C GLU A 130 12.35 3.19 -10.98
N LEU A 131 12.02 2.96 -12.25
CA LEU A 131 10.65 3.07 -12.76
C LEU A 131 9.65 2.18 -12.01
N ARG A 132 10.08 1.00 -11.58
CA ARG A 132 9.24 0.09 -10.79
C ARG A 132 8.82 0.73 -9.46
N ASN A 133 9.77 1.26 -8.71
CA ASN A 133 9.53 1.90 -7.41
C ASN A 133 8.64 3.14 -7.59
N VAL A 134 8.90 3.93 -8.62
CA VAL A 134 8.11 5.12 -8.95
C VAL A 134 6.65 4.78 -9.31
N ARG A 135 6.42 3.68 -10.05
CA ARG A 135 5.07 3.20 -10.37
C ARG A 135 4.31 2.76 -9.13
N GLU A 136 4.98 2.05 -8.22
CA GLU A 136 4.40 1.64 -6.93
C GLU A 136 4.03 2.87 -6.09
N ASP A 137 4.94 3.83 -5.94
CA ASP A 137 4.69 5.08 -5.22
C ASP A 137 3.51 5.84 -5.81
N PHE A 138 3.49 6.01 -7.13
CA PHE A 138 2.38 6.67 -7.82
C PHE A 138 1.05 5.94 -7.59
N ALA A 139 1.05 4.60 -7.67
CA ALA A 139 -0.15 3.81 -7.45
C ALA A 139 -0.67 3.91 -6.01
N THR A 140 0.23 3.90 -5.03
CA THR A 140 -0.10 4.00 -3.61
C THR A 140 -0.62 5.39 -3.26
N VAL A 141 0.10 6.45 -3.65
CA VAL A 141 -0.27 7.86 -3.43
C VAL A 141 -1.66 8.17 -3.97
N ASN A 142 -2.02 7.57 -5.11
CA ASN A 142 -3.28 7.83 -5.79
C ASN A 142 -4.35 6.75 -5.55
N CYS A 143 -4.11 5.80 -4.64
CA CYS A 143 -5.02 4.70 -4.33
C CYS A 143 -5.56 3.98 -5.57
N LEU A 144 -4.68 3.66 -6.53
CA LEU A 144 -5.08 2.97 -7.76
C LEU A 144 -5.54 1.53 -7.47
N ASP A 145 -6.65 1.13 -8.07
CA ASP A 145 -7.11 -0.26 -8.07
C ASP A 145 -6.18 -1.20 -8.85
N LEU A 146 -6.36 -2.51 -8.66
CA LEU A 146 -5.50 -3.53 -9.27
C LEU A 146 -5.46 -3.42 -10.80
N ASN A 147 -6.59 -3.16 -11.44
CA ASN A 147 -6.67 -3.04 -12.91
C ASN A 147 -5.87 -1.84 -13.42
N SER A 148 -5.95 -0.71 -12.72
CA SER A 148 -5.23 0.51 -13.04
C SER A 148 -3.73 0.37 -12.80
N ARG A 149 -3.34 -0.36 -11.75
CA ARG A 149 -1.93 -0.74 -11.48
C ARG A 149 -1.36 -1.60 -12.61
N ASN A 150 -2.08 -2.64 -13.01
CA ASN A 150 -1.69 -3.51 -14.11
C ASN A 150 -1.59 -2.73 -15.42
N HIS A 151 -2.55 -1.82 -15.67
CA HIS A 151 -2.49 -0.94 -16.83
C HIS A 151 -1.22 -0.07 -16.80
N LEU A 152 -0.93 0.61 -15.67
CA LEU A 152 0.30 1.41 -15.51
C LEU A 152 1.58 0.61 -15.78
N GLN A 153 1.61 -0.64 -15.30
CA GLN A 153 2.75 -1.55 -15.49
C GLN A 153 2.94 -1.95 -16.96
N SER A 154 1.85 -2.10 -17.71
CA SER A 154 1.86 -2.46 -19.13
C SER A 154 2.28 -1.31 -20.08
N LEU A 155 2.27 -0.06 -19.61
CA LEU A 155 2.60 1.09 -20.46
C LEU A 155 4.10 1.14 -20.82
N PRO A 156 4.47 1.64 -22.01
CA PRO A 156 5.85 1.98 -22.33
C PRO A 156 6.43 2.97 -21.31
N SER A 157 7.73 2.87 -21.02
CA SER A 157 8.37 3.62 -19.93
C SER A 157 8.17 5.14 -20.02
N ARG A 158 8.38 5.75 -21.21
CA ARG A 158 8.18 7.20 -21.41
C ARG A 158 6.72 7.61 -21.26
N VAL A 159 5.79 6.81 -21.79
CA VAL A 159 4.35 7.03 -21.65
C VAL A 159 3.93 6.95 -20.19
N ALA A 160 4.45 5.99 -19.43
CA ALA A 160 4.21 5.87 -18.00
C ALA A 160 4.72 7.10 -17.23
N LEU A 161 5.99 7.50 -17.43
CA LEU A 161 6.58 8.67 -16.77
C LEU A 161 5.80 9.97 -17.06
N ARG A 162 5.39 10.19 -18.32
CA ARG A 162 4.57 11.34 -18.72
C ARG A 162 3.16 11.28 -18.11
N SER A 163 2.56 10.10 -18.01
CA SER A 163 1.25 9.91 -17.39
C SER A 163 1.27 10.18 -15.88
N MET A 164 2.39 9.85 -15.23
CA MET A 164 2.65 10.16 -13.82
C MET A 164 3.05 11.62 -13.61
N GLY A 165 3.28 12.41 -14.67
CA GLY A 165 3.69 13.81 -14.57
C GLY A 165 5.15 14.01 -14.18
N LEU A 166 6.01 13.01 -14.36
CA LEU A 166 7.46 13.12 -14.11
C LEU A 166 8.26 13.54 -15.34
N LEU A 167 7.63 13.49 -16.52
CA LEU A 167 8.21 13.86 -17.79
C LEU A 167 7.32 14.91 -18.46
N GLY A 168 7.89 16.07 -18.78
CA GLY A 168 7.19 17.20 -19.39
C GLY A 168 6.38 18.02 -18.39
N CYS A 169 5.45 18.83 -18.91
CA CYS A 169 4.63 19.75 -18.13
C CYS A 169 3.16 19.34 -18.05
N GLY A 170 2.42 19.96 -17.14
CA GLY A 170 0.95 19.92 -17.08
C GLY A 170 0.35 18.84 -16.17
N ASN A 171 0.93 17.65 -16.09
CA ASN A 171 0.46 16.59 -15.19
C ASN A 171 1.07 16.73 -13.79
N SER A 172 0.27 16.47 -12.74
CA SER A 172 0.76 16.31 -11.37
C SER A 172 0.86 14.83 -10.99
N PHE A 173 1.87 14.50 -10.20
CA PHE A 173 2.09 13.17 -9.62
C PHE A 173 0.98 12.76 -8.63
N TYR A 174 0.33 13.73 -7.99
CA TYR A 174 -0.76 13.49 -7.04
C TYR A 174 -2.09 13.98 -7.61
N MET A 175 -3.08 13.10 -7.64
CA MET A 175 -4.40 13.32 -8.22
C MET A 175 -5.43 13.74 -7.16
N GLU A 176 -5.11 14.81 -6.42
CA GLU A 176 -5.99 15.32 -5.38
C GLU A 176 -7.39 15.67 -5.94
N GLY A 177 -8.44 15.25 -5.24
CA GLY A 177 -9.83 15.55 -5.61
C GLY A 177 -10.38 14.76 -6.80
N ILE A 178 -9.59 13.90 -7.45
CA ILE A 178 -10.07 13.07 -8.57
C ILE A 178 -10.84 11.86 -8.02
N ARG A 179 -12.15 11.79 -8.31
CA ARG A 179 -13.04 10.70 -7.85
C ARG A 179 -12.69 9.32 -8.41
N LYS A 180 -12.13 9.26 -9.63
CA LYS A 180 -11.79 8.02 -10.35
C LYS A 180 -10.34 8.09 -10.87
N PRO A 181 -9.33 7.90 -10.00
CA PRO A 181 -7.93 8.09 -10.37
C PRO A 181 -7.48 7.12 -11.47
N GLY A 182 -8.00 5.89 -11.51
CA GLY A 182 -7.74 4.93 -12.59
C GLY A 182 -8.18 5.41 -13.98
N ALA A 183 -9.38 6.01 -14.07
CA ALA A 183 -9.89 6.56 -15.34
C ALA A 183 -9.09 7.79 -15.79
N ALA A 184 -8.69 8.65 -14.84
CA ALA A 184 -7.83 9.80 -15.12
C ALA A 184 -6.44 9.35 -15.60
N LEU A 185 -5.85 8.34 -14.97
CA LEU A 185 -4.59 7.74 -15.42
C LEU A 185 -4.72 7.21 -16.86
N ALA A 186 -5.77 6.44 -17.18
CA ALA A 186 -5.97 5.91 -18.52
C ALA A 186 -6.13 7.04 -19.57
N ALA A 187 -6.77 8.15 -19.21
CA ALA A 187 -6.86 9.32 -20.08
C ALA A 187 -5.49 10.00 -20.30
N ARG A 188 -4.69 10.16 -19.24
CA ARG A 188 -3.32 10.68 -19.33
C ARG A 188 -2.43 9.78 -20.18
N ALA A 189 -2.55 8.46 -20.03
CA ALA A 189 -1.80 7.47 -20.81
C ALA A 189 -2.10 7.56 -22.31
N ARG A 190 -3.38 7.72 -22.68
CA ARG A 190 -3.76 7.94 -24.08
C ARG A 190 -3.17 9.25 -24.63
N GLY A 191 -3.27 10.34 -23.86
CA GLY A 191 -2.68 11.63 -24.24
C GLY A 191 -1.17 11.54 -24.44
N ALA A 192 -0.47 10.96 -23.48
CA ALA A 192 0.98 10.75 -23.53
C ALA A 192 1.40 9.88 -24.72
N ALA A 193 0.69 8.79 -25.00
CA ALA A 193 0.96 7.93 -26.14
C ALA A 193 0.74 8.65 -27.49
N LEU A 194 -0.26 9.54 -27.58
CA LEU A 194 -0.49 10.34 -28.78
C LEU A 194 0.61 11.38 -28.99
N GLU A 195 1.10 12.01 -27.92
CA GLU A 195 2.17 12.99 -28.02
C GLU A 195 3.52 12.36 -28.39
N GLU A 196 3.84 11.19 -27.83
CA GLU A 196 5.06 10.44 -28.19
C GLU A 196 5.08 10.03 -29.67
N ARG A 197 3.90 9.85 -30.30
CA ARG A 197 3.79 9.51 -31.72
C ARG A 197 3.87 10.70 -32.67
N LYS A 198 3.77 11.93 -32.17
CA LYS A 198 3.76 13.13 -33.02
C LYS A 198 5.19 13.42 -33.52
N PRO A 199 5.47 13.36 -34.83
CA PRO A 199 6.78 13.72 -35.36
C PRO A 199 7.09 15.19 -35.05
N GLY A 200 8.26 15.46 -34.48
CA GLY A 200 8.69 16.81 -34.11
C GLY A 200 8.08 17.35 -32.81
N ALA A 201 7.37 16.54 -32.02
CA ALA A 201 7.00 16.94 -30.67
C ALA A 201 8.27 17.25 -29.87
N LYS A 202 8.28 18.40 -29.16
CA LYS A 202 9.37 18.73 -28.24
C LYS A 202 9.50 17.59 -27.23
N LYS A 203 10.73 17.08 -27.06
CA LYS A 203 11.01 16.03 -26.09
C LYS A 203 10.74 16.57 -24.71
N ALA A 204 9.90 15.86 -23.99
CA ALA A 204 9.54 16.19 -22.63
C ALA A 204 10.78 15.95 -21.74
N GLU A 205 11.18 16.98 -21.00
CA GLU A 205 12.31 16.91 -20.07
C GLU A 205 11.85 16.36 -18.72
N PRO A 206 12.70 15.61 -17.99
CA PRO A 206 12.41 15.17 -16.63
C PRO A 206 12.21 16.36 -15.69
N PHE A 207 11.19 16.26 -14.83
CA PHE A 207 10.92 17.23 -13.77
C PHE A 207 10.84 18.69 -14.24
N GLN A 208 10.35 18.91 -15.46
CA GLN A 208 10.24 20.26 -16.03
C GLN A 208 9.39 21.19 -15.13
N ASP A 209 8.29 20.66 -14.58
CA ASP A 209 7.41 21.35 -13.62
C ASP A 209 7.72 20.96 -12.15
N TRP A 210 8.99 20.94 -11.74
CA TRP A 210 9.38 20.48 -10.39
C TRP A 210 8.70 21.25 -9.25
N VAL A 211 8.38 22.54 -9.43
CA VAL A 211 7.64 23.34 -8.43
C VAL A 211 6.24 22.74 -8.18
N LYS A 212 5.55 22.36 -9.26
CA LYS A 212 4.25 21.69 -9.17
C LYS A 212 4.37 20.30 -8.53
N LEU A 213 5.46 19.59 -8.79
CA LEU A 213 5.75 18.31 -8.11
C LEU A 213 5.95 18.52 -6.61
N LEU A 214 6.61 19.61 -6.21
CA LEU A 214 6.83 19.97 -4.81
C LEU A 214 5.52 20.28 -4.09
N GLU A 215 4.62 21.04 -4.72
CA GLU A 215 3.26 21.27 -4.21
C GLU A 215 2.50 19.96 -4.04
N SER A 216 2.59 19.09 -5.05
CA SER A 216 1.93 17.78 -5.05
C SER A 216 2.48 16.87 -3.95
N PHE A 217 3.79 16.92 -3.71
CA PHE A 217 4.48 16.22 -2.63
C PHE A 217 4.02 16.71 -1.26
N ALA A 218 3.92 18.03 -1.07
CA ALA A 218 3.44 18.61 0.17
C ALA A 218 1.97 18.26 0.46
N ALA A 219 1.12 18.26 -0.57
CA ALA A 219 -0.28 17.88 -0.47
C ALA A 219 -0.44 16.38 -0.13
N ALA A 220 0.27 15.50 -0.83
CA ALA A 220 0.22 14.05 -0.60
C ALA A 220 0.65 13.68 0.83
N ASN A 221 1.66 14.37 1.37
CA ASN A 221 2.19 14.15 2.72
C ASN A 221 1.49 14.98 3.80
N LYS A 222 0.47 15.78 3.44
CA LYS A 222 -0.30 16.66 4.34
C LYS A 222 0.58 17.55 5.23
N LEU A 223 1.63 18.12 4.63
CA LEU A 223 2.61 18.93 5.35
C LEU A 223 2.00 20.23 5.87
N SER A 224 2.54 20.70 7.01
CA SER A 224 2.19 22.01 7.58
C SER A 224 2.66 23.15 6.71
N GLU A 225 2.06 24.34 6.87
CA GLU A 225 2.43 25.56 6.16
C GLU A 225 3.91 25.90 6.34
N VAL A 226 4.44 25.77 7.56
CA VAL A 226 5.86 25.99 7.88
C VAL A 226 6.78 25.09 7.05
N SER A 227 6.42 23.83 6.86
CA SER A 227 7.22 22.91 6.03
C SER A 227 7.06 23.19 4.54
N ARG A 228 5.90 23.71 4.09
CA ARG A 228 5.71 24.14 2.69
C ARG A 228 6.60 25.34 2.36
N GLU A 229 6.59 26.37 3.20
CA GLU A 229 7.47 27.54 3.05
C GLU A 229 8.95 27.11 3.03
N ALA A 230 9.33 26.15 3.88
CA ALA A 230 10.69 25.62 3.91
C ALA A 230 11.06 24.85 2.63
N LEU A 231 10.11 24.14 2.00
CA LEU A 231 10.28 23.47 0.71
C LEU A 231 10.40 24.47 -0.44
N GLU A 232 9.58 25.52 -0.46
CA GLU A 232 9.61 26.58 -1.48
C GLU A 232 10.95 27.31 -1.54
N GLY A 233 11.67 27.36 -0.42
CA GLY A 233 13.03 27.92 -0.33
C GLY A 233 14.16 26.99 -0.81
N LEU A 234 13.86 25.80 -1.35
CA LEU A 234 14.86 24.88 -1.89
C LEU A 234 15.17 25.17 -3.36
N ASP A 235 16.41 24.95 -3.77
CA ASP A 235 16.74 24.90 -5.20
C ASP A 235 16.24 23.60 -5.85
N ARG A 236 16.27 23.53 -7.19
CA ARG A 236 15.78 22.38 -7.95
C ARG A 236 16.47 21.06 -7.51
N PRO A 237 17.81 20.95 -7.46
CA PRO A 237 18.46 19.72 -7.01
C PRO A 237 18.05 19.29 -5.59
N GLN A 238 17.98 20.23 -4.64
CA GLN A 238 17.56 19.96 -3.27
C GLN A 238 16.11 19.48 -3.22
N ALA A 239 15.20 20.13 -3.94
CA ALA A 239 13.79 19.77 -4.00
C ALA A 239 13.59 18.35 -4.56
N LEU A 240 14.26 18.01 -5.66
CA LEU A 240 14.21 16.66 -6.26
C LEU A 240 14.75 15.59 -5.31
N ARG A 241 15.82 15.90 -4.56
CA ARG A 241 16.36 15.00 -3.53
C ARG A 241 15.38 14.79 -2.38
N VAL A 242 14.72 15.85 -1.89
CA VAL A 242 13.74 15.76 -0.80
C VAL A 242 12.52 14.93 -1.21
N MET A 243 12.02 15.12 -2.43
CA MET A 243 10.90 14.35 -2.99
C MET A 243 11.23 12.88 -3.25
N GLY A 244 12.50 12.52 -3.29
CA GLY A 244 12.96 11.14 -3.49
C GLY A 244 13.29 10.75 -4.93
N PHE A 245 13.04 11.64 -5.89
CA PHE A 245 13.26 11.34 -7.31
C PHE A 245 14.72 11.13 -7.69
N THR A 246 15.66 11.66 -6.90
CA THR A 246 17.12 11.53 -7.15
C THR A 246 17.90 10.90 -6.01
N SER A 247 17.22 10.42 -4.96
CA SER A 247 17.86 9.98 -3.70
C SER A 247 17.46 8.58 -3.26
N ALA A 248 16.82 7.79 -4.14
CA ALA A 248 16.25 6.47 -3.84
C ALA A 248 15.25 6.48 -2.65
N LEU A 249 14.77 7.66 -2.25
CA LEU A 249 13.73 7.80 -1.23
C LEU A 249 12.36 7.62 -1.87
N ARG A 250 11.41 7.15 -1.06
CA ARG A 250 10.00 7.07 -1.44
C ARG A 250 9.37 8.47 -1.44
N PHE A 251 8.41 8.69 -2.35
CA PHE A 251 7.65 9.95 -2.47
C PHE A 251 6.71 10.18 -1.27
N LEU A 252 6.21 9.11 -0.66
CA LEU A 252 5.46 9.20 0.61
C LEU A 252 6.45 9.11 1.78
N ALA A 253 6.44 10.14 2.62
CA ALA A 253 7.18 10.19 3.87
C ALA A 253 6.33 9.58 4.99
N GLY A 254 6.58 8.31 5.31
CA GLY A 254 5.98 7.60 6.44
C GLY A 254 4.43 7.52 6.46
N PRO A 255 3.85 6.94 7.53
CA PRO A 255 2.41 6.95 7.72
C PRO A 255 1.91 8.37 8.03
N VAL A 256 1.11 8.92 7.11
CA VAL A 256 0.53 10.29 7.17
C VAL A 256 -0.21 10.59 8.49
N TYR A 257 -0.64 9.56 9.23
CA TYR A 257 -1.53 9.69 10.38
C TYR A 257 -0.88 10.09 11.71
N ARG A 258 0.45 10.26 11.80
CA ARG A 258 1.14 10.56 13.08
C ARG A 258 2.06 11.78 13.08
N GLY A 259 2.07 12.59 12.03
CA GLY A 259 3.06 13.67 11.89
C GLY A 259 4.49 13.15 11.69
N GLU A 260 4.66 11.84 11.48
CA GLU A 260 5.94 11.23 11.10
C GLU A 260 6.39 11.75 9.73
N ALA A 261 5.44 11.95 8.81
CA ALA A 261 5.69 12.60 7.52
C ALA A 261 6.33 13.99 7.67
N GLU A 262 5.82 14.80 8.59
CA GLU A 262 6.33 16.14 8.86
C GLU A 262 7.77 16.09 9.39
N LEU A 263 8.04 15.22 10.36
CA LEU A 263 9.38 15.05 10.93
C LEU A 263 10.36 14.54 9.87
N GLU A 264 9.96 13.53 9.11
CA GLU A 264 10.77 12.94 8.06
C GLU A 264 11.10 13.95 6.96
N VAL A 265 10.10 14.68 6.46
CA VAL A 265 10.32 15.73 5.45
C VAL A 265 11.21 16.84 5.99
N ARG A 266 11.05 17.27 7.25
CA ARG A 266 11.96 18.24 7.87
C ARG A 266 13.40 17.74 7.92
N THR A 267 13.61 16.47 8.28
CA THR A 267 14.95 15.85 8.27
C THR A 267 15.52 15.83 6.85
N ARG A 268 14.71 15.48 5.84
CA ARG A 268 15.13 15.52 4.43
C ARG A 268 15.49 16.96 3.98
N ILE A 269 14.69 17.96 4.33
CA ILE A 269 14.96 19.38 4.02
C ILE A 269 16.28 19.82 4.66
N TRP A 270 16.50 19.49 5.93
CA TRP A 270 17.73 19.83 6.63
C TRP A 270 18.95 19.17 5.97
N ALA A 271 18.85 17.87 5.67
CA ALA A 271 19.91 17.14 4.98
C ALA A 271 20.19 17.68 3.57
N ALA A 272 19.16 18.09 2.83
CA ALA A 272 19.30 18.69 1.51
C ALA A 272 20.08 20.01 1.58
N LYS A 273 19.70 20.90 2.50
CA LYS A 273 20.37 22.20 2.70
C LYS A 273 21.81 22.06 3.20
N ALA A 274 22.07 21.03 4.00
CA ALA A 274 23.40 20.72 4.50
C ALA A 274 24.26 19.91 3.52
N GLU A 275 23.73 19.60 2.32
CA GLU A 275 24.33 18.66 1.35
C GLU A 275 24.70 17.29 1.96
N ALA A 276 24.09 16.92 3.09
CA ALA A 276 24.34 15.68 3.78
C ALA A 276 23.73 14.48 3.02
N ALA A 277 24.27 13.29 3.24
CA ALA A 277 23.67 12.06 2.72
C ALA A 277 22.26 11.89 3.30
N MET A 278 21.28 11.58 2.44
CA MET A 278 19.94 11.22 2.90
C MET A 278 19.89 9.72 3.09
N GLU A 279 19.58 9.28 4.32
CA GLU A 279 19.46 7.87 4.63
C GLU A 279 18.25 7.29 3.89
N ALA A 280 18.46 6.20 3.15
CA ALA A 280 17.39 5.54 2.41
C ALA A 280 16.31 5.09 3.39
N VAL A 281 15.09 5.65 3.23
CA VAL A 281 13.95 5.24 4.04
C VAL A 281 13.59 3.83 3.60
N LEU A 282 13.95 2.85 4.43
CA LEU A 282 13.55 1.46 4.19
C LEU A 282 12.04 1.42 3.99
N PRO A 283 11.54 0.66 2.99
CA PRO A 283 10.10 0.47 2.82
C PRO A 283 9.57 -0.10 4.14
N ARG A 284 8.88 0.74 4.92
CA ARG A 284 8.14 0.26 6.08
C ARG A 284 6.97 -0.50 5.49
N GLY A 285 7.15 -1.81 5.32
CA GLY A 285 6.19 -2.71 4.65
C GLY A 285 4.78 -2.41 5.14
N ASP A 286 3.84 -2.36 4.19
CA ASP A 286 2.45 -1.83 4.17
C ASP A 286 1.67 -1.87 5.49
N GLY A 287 2.27 -1.34 6.56
CA GLY A 287 1.83 -1.48 7.92
C GLY A 287 0.55 -0.70 8.04
N GLU A 288 -0.55 -1.44 8.06
CA GLU A 288 -1.87 -0.94 8.38
C GLU A 288 -1.72 0.07 9.53
N PRO A 289 -2.20 1.33 9.37
CA PRO A 289 -1.83 2.42 10.24
C PRO A 289 -2.06 2.00 11.69
N PRO A 290 -1.04 2.12 12.58
CA PRO A 290 -1.19 1.73 13.95
C PRO A 290 -2.23 2.67 14.57
N ARG A 291 -3.46 2.17 14.74
CA ARG A 291 -4.57 2.86 15.41
C ARG A 291 -4.08 3.28 16.79
N GLY A 292 -3.60 4.52 16.87
CA GLY A 292 -2.98 5.11 18.03
C GLY A 292 -4.04 5.37 19.07
N GLY A 293 -4.14 4.44 20.02
CA GLY A 293 -4.94 4.59 21.22
C GLY A 293 -4.47 5.79 22.02
N SER A 294 -5.36 6.78 22.10
CA SER A 294 -5.46 7.63 23.29
C SER A 294 -5.57 6.71 24.51
N LYS A 295 -4.68 6.92 25.50
CA LYS A 295 -4.66 6.21 26.79
C LYS A 295 -5.88 6.62 27.65
N ARG A 296 -7.10 6.39 27.15
CA ARG A 296 -8.32 6.42 27.95
C ARG A 296 -9.00 5.07 27.84
N ASP A 297 -8.96 4.36 28.97
CA ASP A 297 -9.86 3.29 29.34
C ASP A 297 -9.79 1.98 28.51
N ARG A 298 -8.82 1.14 28.87
CA ARG A 298 -8.49 -0.16 28.24
C ARG A 298 -9.55 -1.26 28.43
N SER A 299 -10.73 -0.96 28.97
CA SER A 299 -11.74 -1.98 29.29
C SER A 299 -12.87 -2.10 28.26
N ARG A 300 -13.02 -1.15 27.31
CA ARG A 300 -14.15 -1.15 26.35
C ARG A 300 -13.80 -1.38 24.87
N SER A 301 -12.52 -1.29 24.47
CA SER A 301 -12.12 -1.34 23.05
C SER A 301 -11.63 -2.71 22.53
N ARG A 302 -12.05 -3.82 23.14
CA ARG A 302 -11.89 -5.17 22.53
C ARG A 302 -13.04 -5.56 21.59
N ARG A 303 -14.13 -4.79 21.54
CA ARG A 303 -15.36 -5.14 20.81
C ARG A 303 -15.41 -4.71 19.33
N ARG A 304 -14.38 -4.04 18.80
CA ARG A 304 -14.35 -3.57 17.38
C ARG A 304 -13.21 -4.16 16.53
N ALA A 305 -12.36 -5.00 17.12
CA ALA A 305 -11.32 -5.74 16.38
C ALA A 305 -11.86 -7.07 15.82
N SER A 306 -13.13 -7.39 16.10
CA SER A 306 -13.82 -8.59 15.67
C SER A 306 -14.34 -8.53 14.22
N ASP A 307 -14.31 -7.35 13.59
CA ASP A 307 -15.19 -7.09 12.45
C ASP A 307 -14.53 -7.33 11.10
N SER A 308 -13.21 -7.54 11.03
CA SER A 308 -12.55 -7.89 9.78
C SER A 308 -11.23 -8.61 10.04
N LEU A 309 -11.26 -9.94 9.93
CA LEU A 309 -10.05 -10.73 9.81
C LEU A 309 -9.41 -10.41 8.43
N PRO A 310 -8.15 -9.96 8.37
CA PRO A 310 -7.47 -9.64 7.11
C PRO A 310 -7.55 -10.83 6.15
N GLY A 311 -7.88 -10.60 4.88
CA GLY A 311 -7.99 -11.70 3.92
C GLY A 311 -9.17 -12.66 4.14
N LEU A 312 -10.23 -12.26 4.88
CA LEU A 312 -11.40 -13.10 5.15
C LEU A 312 -11.94 -13.84 3.91
N ALA A 313 -12.01 -13.17 2.75
CA ALA A 313 -12.47 -13.79 1.50
C ALA A 313 -11.64 -15.03 1.13
N HIS A 314 -10.31 -14.95 1.27
CA HIS A 314 -9.40 -16.07 1.01
C HIS A 314 -9.59 -17.21 2.02
N HIS A 315 -9.81 -16.87 3.29
CA HIS A 315 -10.11 -17.89 4.31
C HIS A 315 -11.45 -18.59 4.04
N VAL A 316 -12.47 -17.86 3.59
CA VAL A 316 -13.76 -18.42 3.18
C VAL A 316 -13.59 -19.40 2.02
N ASP A 317 -12.83 -19.02 0.99
CA ASP A 317 -12.56 -19.91 -0.15
C ASP A 317 -11.77 -21.15 0.28
N THR A 318 -10.79 -21.00 1.17
CA THR A 318 -10.04 -22.14 1.75
C THR A 318 -10.96 -23.06 2.55
N PHE A 319 -11.87 -22.50 3.35
CA PHE A 319 -12.83 -23.28 4.12
C PHE A 319 -13.82 -24.03 3.22
N ILE A 320 -14.28 -23.40 2.14
CA ILE A 320 -15.14 -24.02 1.12
C ILE A 320 -14.43 -25.20 0.49
N GLU A 321 -13.17 -25.02 0.08
CA GLU A 321 -12.37 -26.04 -0.58
C GLU A 321 -12.08 -27.22 0.34
N LEU A 322 -11.58 -26.98 1.56
CA LEU A 322 -11.24 -28.06 2.51
C LEU A 322 -12.44 -28.90 2.92
N ASN A 323 -13.63 -28.30 2.90
CA ASN A 323 -14.86 -28.95 3.30
C ASN A 323 -15.74 -29.34 2.11
N ASP A 324 -15.23 -29.32 0.88
CA ASP A 324 -15.95 -29.72 -0.34
C ASP A 324 -17.41 -29.20 -0.38
N LEU A 325 -17.60 -27.92 -0.06
CA LEU A 325 -18.96 -27.36 0.05
C LEU A 325 -19.58 -27.19 -1.34
N ASP A 326 -20.88 -27.48 -1.44
CA ASP A 326 -21.61 -27.25 -2.69
C ASP A 326 -21.65 -25.76 -3.08
N GLU A 327 -21.89 -25.50 -4.37
CA GLU A 327 -21.91 -24.14 -4.93
C GLU A 327 -22.93 -23.23 -4.23
N ARG A 328 -24.08 -23.80 -3.84
CA ARG A 328 -25.15 -23.07 -3.16
C ARG A 328 -24.70 -22.57 -1.79
N THR A 329 -24.10 -23.44 -0.98
CA THR A 329 -23.63 -23.13 0.37
C THR A 329 -22.43 -22.19 0.31
N SER A 330 -21.55 -22.38 -0.67
CA SER A 330 -20.42 -21.51 -0.97
C SER A 330 -20.87 -20.07 -1.30
N ALA A 331 -21.88 -19.93 -2.16
CA ALA A 331 -22.47 -18.64 -2.51
C ALA A 331 -23.15 -17.95 -1.31
N ILE A 332 -23.74 -18.72 -0.39
CA ILE A 332 -24.30 -18.18 0.85
C ILE A 332 -23.17 -17.65 1.75
N LEU A 333 -22.13 -18.45 2.01
CA LEU A 333 -21.02 -18.07 2.88
C LEU A 333 -20.33 -16.78 2.43
N ARG A 334 -20.10 -16.62 1.12
CA ARG A 334 -19.48 -15.40 0.54
C ARG A 334 -20.30 -14.13 0.71
N LYS A 335 -21.62 -14.23 0.96
CA LYS A 335 -22.55 -13.10 1.09
C LYS A 335 -22.86 -12.73 2.55
N LEU A 336 -22.47 -13.57 3.51
CA LEU A 336 -22.75 -13.36 4.92
C LEU A 336 -21.85 -12.27 5.52
N GLU A 337 -22.31 -11.67 6.62
CA GLU A 337 -21.51 -10.75 7.40
C GLU A 337 -20.28 -11.45 8.01
N ALA A 338 -19.15 -10.74 8.06
CA ALA A 338 -17.87 -11.27 8.54
C ALA A 338 -17.98 -11.99 9.89
N LYS A 339 -18.70 -11.40 10.85
CA LYS A 339 -18.90 -11.98 12.18
C LYS A 339 -19.60 -13.34 12.12
N THR A 340 -20.67 -13.43 11.34
CA THR A 340 -21.44 -14.67 11.16
C THR A 340 -20.60 -15.73 10.46
N VAL A 341 -19.87 -15.34 9.42
CA VAL A 341 -18.97 -16.22 8.67
C VAL A 341 -17.91 -16.84 9.59
N LEU A 342 -17.23 -16.02 10.40
CA LEU A 342 -16.21 -16.48 11.33
C LEU A 342 -16.76 -17.48 12.36
N GLN A 343 -17.97 -17.26 12.86
CA GLN A 343 -18.64 -18.20 13.79
C GLN A 343 -19.02 -19.53 13.11
N VAL A 344 -19.53 -19.47 11.88
CA VAL A 344 -19.90 -20.67 11.10
C VAL A 344 -18.68 -21.51 10.74
N MET A 345 -17.57 -20.85 10.39
CA MET A 345 -16.28 -21.47 10.12
C MET A 345 -15.58 -22.00 11.37
N GLY A 346 -16.09 -21.72 12.58
CA GLY A 346 -15.43 -22.12 13.82
C GLY A 346 -14.15 -21.34 14.14
N LEU A 347 -13.95 -20.18 13.50
CA LEU A 347 -12.89 -19.23 13.85
C LEU A 347 -13.31 -18.31 15.00
N ALA A 348 -14.61 -18.24 15.32
CA ALA A 348 -15.14 -17.54 16.49
C ALA A 348 -16.05 -18.47 17.29
N GLY A 349 -15.89 -18.45 18.62
CA GLY A 349 -16.70 -19.25 19.55
C GLY A 349 -16.14 -20.64 19.84
N VAL A 350 -16.83 -21.35 20.74
CA VAL A 350 -16.37 -22.62 21.34
C VAL A 350 -17.12 -23.85 20.83
N GLU A 351 -17.94 -23.73 19.79
CA GLU A 351 -18.81 -24.83 19.37
C GLU A 351 -18.37 -25.48 18.04
N ASN A 352 -17.88 -24.67 17.12
CA ASN A 352 -17.64 -25.08 15.74
C ASN A 352 -16.15 -25.32 15.47
N SER A 353 -15.84 -26.34 14.66
CA SER A 353 -14.48 -26.59 14.13
C SER A 353 -14.34 -26.06 12.71
N PHE A 354 -13.12 -25.68 12.34
CA PHE A 354 -12.78 -25.33 10.96
C PHE A 354 -12.84 -26.52 10.00
N LEU A 355 -12.41 -27.71 10.44
CA LEU A 355 -12.53 -28.93 9.64
C LEU A 355 -13.76 -29.76 10.05
N LEU A 356 -14.63 -30.09 9.09
CA LEU A 356 -15.84 -30.89 9.30
C LEU A 356 -15.53 -32.40 9.24
N ARG A 357 -14.92 -32.95 10.29
CA ARG A 357 -14.60 -34.38 10.37
C ARG A 357 -15.84 -35.23 10.69
N GLY A 358 -15.97 -36.37 10.02
CA GLY A 358 -17.03 -37.37 10.29
C GLY A 358 -18.44 -36.96 9.87
N VAL A 359 -18.60 -35.83 9.17
CA VAL A 359 -19.89 -35.36 8.68
C VAL A 359 -20.13 -35.90 7.27
N ARG A 360 -21.23 -36.61 7.07
CA ARG A 360 -21.61 -37.16 5.74
C ARG A 360 -21.96 -36.08 4.72
N GLU A 361 -22.68 -35.04 5.16
CA GLU A 361 -23.13 -33.92 4.33
C GLU A 361 -22.59 -32.59 4.89
N LYS A 362 -21.37 -32.22 4.49
CA LYS A 362 -20.64 -31.06 5.01
C LYS A 362 -21.41 -29.75 4.80
N SER A 363 -21.99 -29.52 3.61
CA SER A 363 -22.86 -28.37 3.31
C SER A 363 -24.02 -28.22 4.30
N LYS A 364 -24.72 -29.32 4.60
CA LYS A 364 -25.87 -29.31 5.52
C LYS A 364 -25.43 -28.98 6.95
N ALA A 365 -24.27 -29.48 7.38
CA ALA A 365 -23.72 -29.10 8.68
C ALA A 365 -23.38 -27.61 8.75
N VAL A 366 -22.83 -27.02 7.69
CA VAL A 366 -22.60 -25.56 7.61
C VAL A 366 -23.90 -24.78 7.71
N LEU A 367 -24.96 -25.18 6.98
CA LEU A 367 -26.27 -24.51 7.06
C LEU A 367 -26.92 -24.65 8.45
N ASN A 368 -26.75 -25.80 9.12
CA ASN A 368 -27.21 -25.98 10.49
C ASN A 368 -26.46 -25.07 11.47
N ARG A 369 -25.14 -24.93 11.30
CA ARG A 369 -24.33 -23.98 12.09
C ARG A 369 -24.78 -22.54 11.86
N LEU A 370 -25.02 -22.17 10.61
CA LEU A 370 -25.52 -20.84 10.26
C LEU A 370 -26.85 -20.53 10.96
N ARG A 371 -27.80 -21.47 10.92
CA ARG A 371 -29.08 -21.33 11.63
C ARG A 371 -28.87 -21.14 13.14
N LYS A 372 -28.04 -21.99 13.75
CA LYS A 372 -27.72 -21.91 15.19
C LYS A 372 -27.08 -20.57 15.57
N VAL A 373 -26.16 -20.08 14.74
CA VAL A 373 -25.52 -18.77 14.94
C VAL A 373 -26.54 -17.63 14.88
N GLN A 374 -27.45 -17.67 13.91
CA GLN A 374 -28.51 -16.67 13.77
C GLN A 374 -29.50 -16.69 14.94
N GLU A 375 -29.83 -17.87 15.48
CA GLU A 375 -30.70 -18.02 16.65
C GLU A 375 -30.05 -17.53 17.95
N THR A 376 -28.75 -17.79 18.10
CA THR A 376 -28.05 -17.57 19.37
C THR A 376 -27.64 -16.11 19.57
N GLY A 377 -27.34 -15.38 18.49
CA GLY A 377 -27.04 -13.93 18.54
C GLY A 377 -25.85 -13.54 19.44
N GLN A 378 -25.02 -14.49 19.87
CA GLN A 378 -23.99 -14.28 20.87
C GLN A 378 -22.74 -13.59 20.30
N ASP A 379 -22.16 -12.70 21.09
CA ASP A 379 -20.80 -12.22 20.91
C ASP A 379 -19.84 -13.39 21.19
N ALA A 380 -19.19 -13.89 20.14
CA ALA A 380 -18.23 -14.98 20.25
C ALA A 380 -16.79 -14.44 20.25
N GLU A 381 -15.94 -15.01 21.11
CA GLU A 381 -14.51 -14.70 21.14
C GLU A 381 -13.80 -15.34 19.92
N LEU A 382 -12.97 -14.56 19.24
CA LEU A 382 -12.15 -15.04 18.12
C LEU A 382 -11.11 -16.04 18.61
N PHE A 383 -10.96 -17.14 17.86
CA PHE A 383 -10.01 -18.21 18.11
C PHE A 383 -10.12 -18.83 19.51
N ALA A 384 -11.32 -18.88 20.08
CA ALA A 384 -11.55 -19.51 21.38
C ALA A 384 -11.15 -21.00 21.39
N GLN A 385 -11.16 -21.66 20.23
CA GLN A 385 -10.68 -23.03 20.04
C GLN A 385 -9.31 -23.11 19.32
N LEU A 386 -8.37 -22.21 19.61
CA LEU A 386 -7.09 -22.19 18.92
C LEU A 386 -6.38 -23.55 18.92
N SER A 387 -6.34 -24.28 20.03
CA SER A 387 -5.70 -25.60 20.09
C SER A 387 -6.31 -26.58 19.09
N LYS A 388 -7.64 -26.55 18.91
CA LYS A 388 -8.32 -27.41 17.93
C LYS A 388 -8.04 -26.96 16.50
N LEU A 389 -8.01 -25.65 16.26
CA LEU A 389 -7.64 -25.07 14.97
C LEU A 389 -6.21 -25.44 14.56
N MET A 390 -5.28 -25.48 15.52
CA MET A 390 -3.91 -25.93 15.32
C MET A 390 -3.85 -27.42 14.94
N GLU A 391 -4.63 -28.29 15.58
CA GLU A 391 -4.72 -29.70 15.17
C GLU A 391 -5.39 -29.89 13.79
N ASP A 392 -6.36 -29.05 13.46
CA ASP A 392 -6.95 -29.02 12.11
C ASP A 392 -5.90 -28.61 11.08
N PHE A 393 -5.04 -27.63 11.39
CA PHE A 393 -3.93 -27.21 10.51
C PHE A 393 -2.88 -28.31 10.31
N VAL A 394 -2.46 -28.97 11.40
CA VAL A 394 -1.49 -30.08 11.36
C VAL A 394 -2.00 -31.22 10.47
N VAL A 395 -3.26 -31.62 10.66
CA VAL A 395 -3.87 -32.73 9.91
C VAL A 395 -4.09 -32.36 8.44
N THR A 396 -4.56 -31.14 8.17
CA THR A 396 -4.85 -30.67 6.81
C THR A 396 -3.58 -30.60 5.96
N ASN A 397 -2.47 -30.16 6.53
CA ASN A 397 -1.20 -30.01 5.81
C ASN A 397 -0.28 -31.23 5.95
N HIS A 398 -0.76 -32.33 6.55
CA HIS A 398 0.03 -33.57 6.74
C HIS A 398 1.41 -33.35 7.36
N LEU A 399 1.50 -32.49 8.38
CA LEU A 399 2.78 -32.17 9.01
C LEU A 399 3.38 -33.41 9.68
N ASP A 400 4.70 -33.57 9.53
CA ASP A 400 5.45 -34.61 10.24
C ASP A 400 5.43 -34.37 11.77
N ALA A 401 5.78 -35.41 12.54
CA ALA A 401 5.70 -35.36 13.99
C ALA A 401 6.54 -34.22 14.60
N ALA A 402 7.73 -33.98 14.03
CA ALA A 402 8.66 -32.97 14.52
C ALA A 402 8.13 -31.54 14.28
N SER A 403 7.64 -31.26 13.07
CA SER A 403 7.09 -29.97 12.68
C SER A 403 5.77 -29.70 13.39
N ALA A 404 4.94 -30.74 13.60
CA ALA A 404 3.72 -30.64 14.38
C ALA A 404 4.00 -30.32 15.86
N GLU A 405 5.00 -30.94 16.48
CA GLU A 405 5.40 -30.64 17.86
C GLU A 405 5.94 -29.22 17.99
N MET A 406 6.80 -28.80 17.06
CA MET A 406 7.32 -27.43 17.00
C MET A 406 6.19 -26.40 16.86
N PHE A 407 5.24 -26.65 15.95
CA PHE A 407 4.09 -25.79 15.73
C PHE A 407 3.18 -25.70 16.96
N ARG A 408 2.94 -26.81 17.68
CA ARG A 408 2.18 -26.82 18.94
C ARG A 408 2.82 -26.01 20.06
N GLY A 409 4.15 -25.94 20.07
CA GLY A 409 4.91 -25.14 21.05
C GLY A 409 4.85 -23.63 20.83
N LEU A 410 4.27 -23.16 19.72
CA LEU A 410 4.21 -21.74 19.39
C LEU A 410 3.23 -20.97 20.29
N PRO A 411 3.56 -19.71 20.65
CA PRO A 411 2.59 -18.83 21.30
C PRO A 411 1.41 -18.52 20.37
N ARG A 412 0.26 -18.15 20.95
CA ARG A 412 -1.00 -17.92 20.22
C ARG A 412 -0.85 -17.08 18.95
N ASP A 413 -0.18 -15.94 19.06
CA ASP A 413 -0.04 -15.02 17.95
C ASP A 413 0.88 -15.57 16.84
N ALA A 414 1.85 -16.43 17.20
CA ALA A 414 2.73 -17.12 16.24
C ALA A 414 2.03 -18.23 15.48
N ALA A 415 1.23 -19.03 16.19
CA ALA A 415 0.43 -20.05 15.54
C ALA A 415 -0.51 -19.43 14.50
N LEU A 416 -1.17 -18.31 14.84
CA LEU A 416 -2.07 -17.60 13.92
C LEU A 416 -1.34 -17.05 12.69
N GLU A 417 -0.13 -16.51 12.85
CA GLU A 417 0.68 -16.00 11.74
C GLU A 417 1.19 -17.10 10.80
N VAL A 418 1.66 -18.22 11.36
CA VAL A 418 2.10 -19.39 10.58
C VAL A 418 0.92 -19.99 9.79
N MET A 419 -0.28 -19.99 10.38
CA MET A 419 -1.53 -20.40 9.72
C MET A 419 -2.09 -19.36 8.73
N GLY A 420 -1.49 -18.17 8.64
CA GLY A 420 -1.89 -17.12 7.70
C GLY A 420 -3.09 -16.27 8.13
N PHE A 421 -3.47 -16.25 9.40
CA PHE A 421 -4.61 -15.46 9.91
C PHE A 421 -4.25 -14.02 10.32
N THR A 422 -2.98 -13.59 10.19
CA THR A 422 -2.52 -12.26 10.59
C THR A 422 -2.06 -11.43 9.38
N ALA A 423 -2.27 -10.11 9.46
CA ALA A 423 -2.13 -9.15 8.35
C ALA A 423 -0.71 -8.95 7.77
N GLY A 424 0.32 -9.59 8.34
CA GLY A 424 1.72 -9.34 7.97
C GLY A 424 2.36 -10.43 7.11
N ALA A 425 1.69 -11.56 6.92
CA ALA A 425 2.26 -12.68 6.21
C ALA A 425 1.73 -12.71 4.78
N ASP A 426 2.24 -11.81 3.93
CA ASP A 426 1.93 -11.77 2.50
C ASP A 426 2.25 -13.14 1.86
N GLY A 427 1.21 -13.97 1.72
CA GLY A 427 1.29 -15.29 1.10
C GLY A 427 1.13 -16.49 2.02
N ASN A 428 1.03 -16.33 3.34
CA ASN A 428 0.70 -17.48 4.19
C ASN A 428 -0.79 -17.81 4.08
N ALA A 429 -1.11 -18.98 3.55
CA ALA A 429 -2.45 -19.56 3.58
C ALA A 429 -2.53 -20.70 4.61
N PHE A 430 -3.75 -20.98 5.09
CA PHE A 430 -4.04 -22.11 5.98
C PHE A 430 -3.77 -23.45 5.30
N LEU A 431 -3.95 -23.51 3.97
CA LEU A 431 -3.63 -24.67 3.15
C LEU A 431 -2.37 -24.38 2.33
N ILE A 432 -1.33 -25.20 2.50
CA ILE A 432 -0.04 -25.07 1.82
C ILE A 432 -0.08 -25.92 0.54
N LYS A 433 -0.45 -25.31 -0.60
CA LYS A 433 -0.62 -26.04 -1.88
C LYS A 433 0.64 -26.13 -2.74
N GLU A 434 1.49 -25.11 -2.68
CA GLU A 434 2.59 -24.93 -3.65
C GLU A 434 3.93 -25.46 -3.14
N ALA A 435 4.02 -25.86 -1.87
CA ALA A 435 5.24 -26.42 -1.31
C ALA A 435 5.37 -27.92 -1.64
N SER A 436 6.58 -28.35 -2.00
CA SER A 436 6.90 -29.77 -2.16
C SER A 436 6.81 -30.54 -0.82
N ASP A 437 7.07 -29.86 0.30
CA ASP A 437 6.94 -30.39 1.65
C ASP A 437 6.34 -29.32 2.57
N ALA A 438 5.10 -29.56 3.02
CA ALA A 438 4.41 -28.67 3.93
C ALA A 438 5.09 -28.57 5.31
N SER A 439 5.78 -29.63 5.75
CA SER A 439 6.53 -29.64 7.01
C SER A 439 7.74 -28.73 6.95
N GLU A 440 8.46 -28.72 5.81
CA GLU A 440 9.55 -27.78 5.56
C GLU A 440 9.05 -26.33 5.47
N GLU A 441 7.94 -26.09 4.78
CA GLU A 441 7.36 -24.75 4.67
C GLU A 441 6.90 -24.20 6.03
N VAL A 442 6.28 -25.02 6.88
CA VAL A 442 5.91 -24.60 8.25
C VAL A 442 7.15 -24.27 9.07
N ARG A 443 8.21 -25.08 8.99
CA ARG A 443 9.49 -24.78 9.65
C ARG A 443 10.08 -23.47 9.15
N ARG A 444 10.08 -23.25 7.83
CA ARG A 444 10.53 -21.98 7.21
C ARG A 444 9.75 -20.78 7.74
N ARG A 445 8.42 -20.88 7.86
CA ARG A 445 7.57 -19.81 8.43
C ARG A 445 7.91 -19.55 9.90
N ILE A 446 8.15 -20.60 10.68
CA ILE A 446 8.55 -20.49 12.09
C ILE A 446 9.93 -19.81 12.20
N ASP A 447 10.90 -20.22 11.39
CA ASP A 447 12.27 -19.71 11.42
C ASP A 447 12.34 -18.24 10.97
N THR A 448 11.58 -17.88 9.92
CA THR A 448 11.50 -16.49 9.42
C THR A 448 10.99 -15.54 10.51
N ARG A 449 10.15 -16.05 11.42
CA ARG A 449 9.70 -15.30 12.60
C ARG A 449 10.75 -15.31 13.73
N ALA A 450 11.45 -16.41 13.91
CA ALA A 450 12.46 -16.58 14.94
C ALA A 450 13.74 -15.77 14.68
N THR A 451 13.98 -15.33 13.46
CA THR A 451 14.84 -14.19 13.20
C THR A 451 14.07 -12.94 13.63
N PRO A 452 14.26 -12.40 14.85
CA PRO A 452 13.94 -10.99 15.03
C PRO A 452 14.69 -10.31 13.91
N GLU A 453 14.00 -9.49 13.11
CA GLU A 453 14.70 -8.55 12.25
C GLU A 453 15.78 -7.96 13.14
N LYS A 454 17.02 -8.36 12.87
CA LYS A 454 18.15 -8.03 13.70
C LYS A 454 18.28 -6.57 13.39
N SER A 455 17.54 -5.76 14.15
CA SER A 455 17.59 -4.32 14.09
C SER A 455 19.07 -4.06 14.04
N MET A 456 19.55 -3.54 12.91
CA MET A 456 20.93 -3.17 12.77
C MET A 456 21.12 -2.00 13.74
N PHE A 457 21.22 -2.33 15.03
CA PHE A 457 21.99 -1.58 15.99
C PHE A 457 23.40 -1.69 15.45
N LEU A 458 23.72 -0.81 14.52
CA LEU A 458 25.09 -0.45 14.22
C LEU A 458 25.75 -0.19 15.58
N PRO A 459 26.87 -0.85 15.90
CA PRO A 459 27.58 -0.52 17.12
C PRO A 459 27.89 0.97 17.07
N LEU A 460 27.34 1.72 18.03
CA LEU A 460 27.70 3.11 18.26
C LEU A 460 29.23 3.17 18.28
N ALA A 461 29.80 3.89 17.31
CA ALA A 461 31.23 4.11 17.25
C ALA A 461 31.70 4.67 18.60
N PRO A 462 32.66 4.04 19.29
CA PRO A 462 33.20 4.58 20.51
C PRO A 462 34.14 5.72 20.13
N GLY A 463 33.72 6.96 20.40
CA GLY A 463 34.65 8.08 20.52
C GLY A 463 34.29 9.30 19.70
N CYS A 464 33.74 10.30 20.38
CA CYS A 464 34.29 11.65 20.31
C CYS A 464 34.02 12.31 21.67
N ALA A 465 35.03 12.24 22.54
CA ALA A 465 35.13 13.15 23.66
C ALA A 465 35.53 14.52 23.12
N VAL A 466 34.72 15.54 23.42
CA VAL A 466 35.15 16.95 23.54
C VAL A 466 34.50 17.50 24.80
#